data_AF-A0A1L8MYI3-F1
#
_entry.id   AF-A0A1L8MYI3-F1
#
_cell.length_a   1.000
_cell.length_b   1.000
_cell.length_c   1.000
_cell.angle_alpha   90.00
_cell.angle_beta   90.00
_cell.angle_gamma   90.00
#
_symmetry.space_group_name_H-M   'P 1'
#
loop_
_entity.id
_entity.type
_entity.pdbx_description
1 polymer ?
#
loop_
_entity_poly.entity_id
_entity_poly.type
_entity_poly.pdbx_seq_one_letter_code
_entity_poly.pdbx_strand_id
1 'polypeptide(L)'
;MLGHQIYGWDFIGSDIDKKSLQIAQTIIEKNDSLKNNILLRLQKNSKNIFTGIIRVNEYFDFTVCNPPFHVSEAEAIAENHKKNRNLKIKAKKTNLNFGGHVNELWCDGGEISFIKIMIKESVKFSSNCFWFTSLVSKKESLRPIYKELKKVNVAQMHTILMGQGHKISRIVAWTFLNINEQKAWKQNRWNKA
;
A
#
# COMPACT_ATOMS: atom_id res chain seq x y z
N MET A 1 -10.11 -11.20 3.62
CA MET A 1 -9.73 -9.77 3.58
C MET A 1 -10.87 -8.95 4.18
N LEU A 2 -10.61 -8.06 5.14
CA LEU A 2 -11.67 -7.34 5.87
C LEU A 2 -12.52 -6.42 4.97
N GLY A 3 -11.90 -5.76 3.99
CA GLY A 3 -12.62 -4.90 3.05
C GLY A 3 -13.76 -5.64 2.33
N HIS A 4 -13.49 -6.85 1.85
CA HIS A 4 -14.52 -7.69 1.25
C HIS A 4 -15.57 -8.14 2.27
N GLN A 5 -15.16 -8.64 3.43
CA GLN A 5 -16.09 -9.18 4.43
C GLN A 5 -17.04 -8.11 5.00
N ILE A 6 -16.58 -6.86 5.12
CA ILE A 6 -17.35 -5.77 5.72
C ILE A 6 -18.12 -4.97 4.66
N TYR A 7 -17.53 -4.75 3.48
CA TYR A 7 -18.06 -3.82 2.48
C TYR A 7 -18.36 -4.47 1.11
N GLY A 8 -18.11 -5.78 0.96
CA GLY A 8 -18.33 -6.49 -0.31
C GLY A 8 -17.37 -6.10 -1.44
N TRP A 9 -16.27 -5.39 -1.13
CA TRP A 9 -15.33 -4.91 -2.14
C TRP A 9 -14.56 -6.03 -2.83
N ASP A 10 -14.30 -5.84 -4.12
CA ASP A 10 -13.39 -6.66 -4.92
C ASP A 10 -11.97 -6.09 -4.88
N PHE A 11 -10.97 -6.97 -4.94
CA PHE A 11 -9.57 -6.60 -4.84
C PHE A 11 -8.71 -7.29 -5.87
N ILE A 12 -7.71 -6.56 -6.36
CA ILE A 12 -6.52 -7.12 -6.99
C ILE A 12 -5.37 -6.94 -6.00
N GLY A 13 -4.86 -8.05 -5.47
CA GLY A 13 -3.65 -8.10 -4.65
C GLY A 13 -2.42 -8.28 -5.53
N SER A 14 -1.37 -7.51 -5.26
CA SER A 14 -0.08 -7.65 -5.97
C SER A 14 1.08 -7.78 -5.01
N ASP A 15 2.04 -8.62 -5.36
CA ASP A 15 3.30 -8.78 -4.63
C ASP A 15 4.42 -9.10 -5.62
N ILE A 16 5.66 -8.82 -5.26
CA ILE A 16 6.87 -9.21 -6.00
C ILE A 16 7.31 -10.64 -5.64
N ASP A 17 6.95 -11.12 -4.44
CA ASP A 17 7.31 -12.44 -3.96
C ASP A 17 6.23 -13.46 -4.34
N LYS A 18 6.63 -14.42 -5.20
CA LYS A 18 5.77 -15.53 -5.62
C LYS A 18 5.31 -16.38 -4.42
N LYS A 19 6.14 -16.53 -3.37
CA LYS A 19 5.77 -17.29 -2.18
C LYS A 19 4.68 -16.60 -1.38
N SER A 20 4.76 -15.28 -1.21
CA SER A 20 3.69 -14.48 -0.58
C SER A 20 2.37 -14.64 -1.33
N LEU A 21 2.40 -14.61 -2.67
CA LEU A 21 1.19 -14.84 -3.48
C LEU A 21 0.64 -16.27 -3.35
N GLN A 22 1.50 -17.29 -3.28
CA GLN A 22 1.05 -18.66 -3.06
C GLN A 22 0.36 -18.83 -1.70
N ILE A 23 0.92 -18.22 -0.65
CA ILE A 23 0.31 -18.22 0.68
C ILE A 23 -1.04 -17.49 0.65
N ALA A 24 -1.09 -16.31 0.03
CA ALA A 24 -2.33 -15.55 -0.14
C ALA A 24 -3.38 -16.36 -0.92
N GLN A 25 -2.99 -17.06 -1.98
CA GLN A 25 -3.85 -17.93 -2.76
C GLN A 25 -4.45 -19.05 -1.91
N THR A 26 -3.63 -19.74 -1.10
CA THR A 26 -4.12 -20.76 -0.17
C THR A 26 -5.11 -20.19 0.85
N ILE A 27 -4.89 -18.96 1.33
CA ILE A 27 -5.85 -18.29 2.24
C ILE A 27 -7.17 -18.03 1.52
N ILE A 28 -7.14 -17.52 0.28
CA ILE A 28 -8.34 -17.29 -0.53
C ILE A 28 -9.10 -18.61 -0.76
N GLU A 29 -8.40 -19.68 -1.11
CA GLU A 29 -9.01 -21.00 -1.37
C GLU A 29 -9.71 -21.62 -0.16
N LYS A 30 -9.22 -21.31 1.05
CA LYS A 30 -9.83 -21.76 2.32
C LYS A 30 -11.01 -20.92 2.77
N ASN A 31 -11.33 -19.82 2.08
CA ASN A 31 -12.42 -18.91 2.42
C ASN A 31 -13.31 -18.68 1.20
N ASP A 32 -14.40 -19.44 1.09
CA ASP A 32 -15.25 -19.44 -0.12
C ASP A 32 -15.76 -18.06 -0.52
N SER A 33 -16.08 -17.20 0.45
CA SER A 33 -16.50 -15.82 0.22
C SER A 33 -15.43 -14.95 -0.45
N LEU A 34 -14.17 -15.37 -0.52
CA LEU A 34 -13.09 -14.59 -1.12
C LEU A 34 -12.74 -15.01 -2.56
N LYS A 35 -13.14 -16.21 -2.98
CA LYS A 35 -12.64 -16.86 -4.22
C LYS A 35 -12.91 -16.07 -5.49
N ASN A 36 -14.08 -15.46 -5.59
CA ASN A 36 -14.50 -14.74 -6.80
C ASN A 36 -14.22 -13.23 -6.74
N ASN A 37 -13.76 -12.74 -5.60
CA ASN A 37 -13.67 -11.31 -5.29
C ASN A 37 -12.24 -10.83 -5.10
N ILE A 38 -11.27 -11.75 -5.01
CA ILE A 38 -9.86 -11.43 -4.87
C ILE A 38 -9.05 -12.10 -5.97
N LEU A 39 -8.38 -11.29 -6.79
CA LEU A 39 -7.44 -11.74 -7.81
C LEU A 39 -6.02 -11.40 -7.38
N LEU A 40 -5.07 -12.28 -7.64
CA LEU A 40 -3.66 -12.08 -7.31
C LEU A 40 -2.81 -11.87 -8.57
N ARG A 41 -1.84 -10.96 -8.51
CA ARG A 41 -0.92 -10.63 -9.61
C ARG A 41 0.52 -10.53 -9.14
N LEU A 42 1.42 -11.24 -9.82
CA LEU A 42 2.86 -11.11 -9.61
C LEU A 42 3.38 -9.83 -10.28
N GLN A 43 3.96 -8.93 -9.50
CA GLN A 43 4.74 -7.81 -10.00
C GLN A 43 6.12 -8.31 -10.41
N LYS A 44 6.32 -8.52 -11.71
CA LYS A 44 7.57 -9.06 -12.27
C LYS A 44 8.74 -8.09 -12.17
N ASN A 45 8.49 -6.79 -12.09
CA ASN A 45 9.53 -5.78 -11.97
C ASN A 45 9.40 -5.09 -10.61
N SER A 46 10.33 -5.38 -9.70
CA SER A 46 10.34 -4.82 -8.34
C SER A 46 10.50 -3.29 -8.28
N LYS A 47 10.88 -2.65 -9.39
CA LYS A 47 10.95 -1.17 -9.50
C LYS A 47 9.59 -0.54 -9.81
N ASN A 48 8.61 -1.34 -10.22
CA ASN A 48 7.27 -0.88 -10.58
C ASN A 48 6.28 -1.22 -9.47
N ILE A 49 5.23 -0.40 -9.34
CA ILE A 49 4.16 -0.62 -8.37
C ILE A 49 2.85 -0.86 -9.13
N PHE A 50 2.43 0.11 -9.93
CA PHE A 50 1.22 0.04 -10.75
C PHE A 50 1.51 -0.47 -12.16
N THR A 51 2.67 -0.15 -12.73
CA THR A 51 3.01 -0.61 -14.09
C THR A 51 3.08 -2.14 -14.14
N GLY A 52 2.27 -2.75 -15.01
CA GLY A 52 2.15 -4.21 -15.12
C GLY A 52 1.09 -4.83 -14.20
N ILE A 53 0.60 -4.06 -13.21
CA ILE A 53 -0.52 -4.45 -12.35
C ILE A 53 -1.83 -3.85 -12.86
N ILE A 54 -1.89 -2.53 -13.09
CA ILE A 54 -3.06 -1.86 -13.68
C ILE A 54 -3.01 -1.99 -15.20
N ARG A 55 -4.03 -2.61 -15.80
CA ARG A 55 -4.17 -2.75 -17.26
C ARG A 55 -4.97 -1.59 -17.85
N VAL A 56 -4.84 -1.34 -19.15
CA VAL A 56 -5.39 -0.16 -19.86
C VAL A 56 -6.90 0.03 -19.65
N ASN A 57 -7.66 -1.06 -19.55
CA ASN A 57 -9.13 -1.04 -19.40
C ASN A 57 -9.60 -1.44 -17.99
N GLU A 58 -8.71 -1.35 -17.00
CA GLU A 58 -9.06 -1.60 -15.60
C GLU A 58 -9.16 -0.29 -14.85
N TYR A 59 -10.16 -0.24 -13.97
CA TYR A 59 -10.52 0.95 -13.22
C TYR A 59 -10.70 0.59 -11.77
N PHE A 60 -10.06 1.36 -10.88
CA PHE A 60 -10.03 1.12 -9.45
C PHE A 60 -10.58 2.31 -8.69
N ASP A 61 -11.47 2.08 -7.74
CA ASP A 61 -11.98 3.17 -6.91
C ASP A 61 -10.92 3.66 -5.92
N PHE A 62 -10.04 2.76 -5.47
CA PHE A 62 -8.87 3.16 -4.72
C PHE A 62 -7.76 2.11 -4.78
N THR A 63 -6.54 2.53 -4.46
CA THR A 63 -5.42 1.63 -4.14
C THR A 63 -5.16 1.69 -2.64
N VAL A 64 -4.67 0.59 -2.05
CA VAL A 64 -4.23 0.53 -0.66
C VAL A 64 -2.80 0.03 -0.62
N CYS A 65 -1.92 0.74 0.08
CA CYS A 65 -0.54 0.33 0.25
C CYS A 65 -0.07 0.51 1.69
N ASN A 66 0.62 -0.49 2.21
CA ASN A 66 1.45 -0.38 3.40
C ASN A 66 2.91 -0.52 2.95
N PRO A 67 3.64 0.59 2.73
CA PRO A 67 4.98 0.55 2.18
C PRO A 67 5.99 -0.09 3.14
N PRO A 68 7.08 -0.68 2.63
CA PRO A 68 8.14 -1.25 3.47
C PRO A 68 8.77 -0.17 4.35
N PHE A 69 9.01 -0.50 5.63
CA PHE A 69 9.30 0.49 6.67
C PHE A 69 10.77 0.91 6.76
N HIS A 70 11.72 0.05 6.41
CA HIS A 70 13.14 0.29 6.62
C HIS A 70 13.88 0.62 5.31
N VAL A 71 14.97 1.39 5.43
CA VAL A 71 15.80 1.80 4.28
C VAL A 71 16.78 0.68 3.89
N SER A 72 17.07 -0.25 4.81
CA SER A 72 17.96 -1.39 4.59
C SER A 72 17.70 -2.51 5.59
N GLU A 73 18.23 -3.69 5.30
CA GLU A 73 18.24 -4.84 6.22
C GLU A 73 18.92 -4.48 7.56
N ALA A 74 20.03 -3.75 7.51
CA ALA A 74 20.76 -3.32 8.70
C ALA A 74 19.93 -2.41 9.62
N GLU A 75 19.13 -1.50 9.04
CA GLU A 75 18.21 -0.65 9.82
C GLU A 75 17.06 -1.46 10.40
N ALA A 76 16.51 -2.43 9.66
CA ALA A 76 15.47 -3.34 10.14
C ALA A 76 15.97 -4.18 11.34
N ILE A 77 17.20 -4.67 11.27
CA ILE A 77 17.86 -5.39 12.37
C ILE A 77 18.08 -4.46 13.57
N ALA A 78 18.63 -3.26 13.35
CA ALA A 78 18.89 -2.30 14.43
C ALA A 78 17.62 -1.83 15.15
N GLU A 79 16.53 -1.57 14.42
CA GLU A 79 15.25 -1.18 14.99
C GLU A 79 14.60 -2.34 15.78
N ASN A 80 14.75 -3.57 15.31
CA ASN A 80 14.35 -4.78 16.06
C ASN A 80 15.16 -4.96 17.35
N HIS A 81 16.47 -4.74 17.32
CA HIS A 81 17.31 -4.79 18.52
C HIS A 81 16.88 -3.73 19.56
N LYS A 82 16.57 -2.51 19.12
CA LYS A 82 16.04 -1.45 20.01
C LYS A 82 14.67 -1.82 20.59
N LYS A 83 13.75 -2.34 19.78
CA LYS A 83 12.41 -2.78 20.24
C LYS A 83 12.50 -3.93 21.24
N ASN A 84 13.32 -4.95 20.98
CA ASN A 84 13.52 -6.08 21.90
C ASN A 84 14.14 -5.67 23.24
N ARG A 85 15.06 -4.69 23.21
CA ARG A 85 15.64 -4.10 24.42
C ARG A 85 14.58 -3.36 25.25
N ASN A 86 13.71 -2.59 24.61
CA ASN A 86 12.63 -1.86 25.29
C ASN A 86 11.55 -2.81 25.85
N LEU A 87 11.33 -3.97 25.22
CA LEU A 87 10.39 -5.00 25.67
C LEU A 87 10.97 -5.97 26.71
N LYS A 88 12.23 -5.79 27.15
CA LYS A 88 12.94 -6.68 28.11
C LYS A 88 12.92 -8.17 27.72
N ILE A 89 12.82 -8.49 26.42
CA ILE A 89 12.80 -9.87 25.94
C ILE A 89 14.24 -10.39 25.96
N LYS A 90 14.55 -11.36 26.84
CA LYS A 90 15.86 -12.02 26.87
C LYS A 90 16.09 -12.72 25.53
N ALA A 91 17.19 -12.38 24.86
CA ALA A 91 17.56 -12.90 23.55
C ALA A 91 17.70 -14.44 23.56
N LYS A 92 16.63 -15.16 23.23
CA LYS A 92 16.70 -16.54 22.75
C LYS A 92 16.66 -16.49 21.22
N LYS A 93 17.76 -16.89 20.59
CA LYS A 93 17.95 -17.21 19.16
C LYS A 93 17.05 -16.47 18.16
N THR A 94 17.60 -15.39 17.59
CA THR A 94 17.53 -15.01 16.16
C THR A 94 16.27 -15.32 15.35
N ASN A 95 15.08 -15.16 15.93
CA ASN A 95 13.86 -15.02 15.16
C ASN A 95 13.37 -13.58 15.33
N LEU A 96 13.27 -12.87 14.21
CA LEU A 96 12.66 -11.55 14.14
C LEU A 96 11.26 -11.67 14.77
N ASN A 97 10.96 -10.85 15.78
CA ASN A 97 9.61 -10.77 16.39
C ASN A 97 8.58 -10.12 15.44
N PHE A 98 9.01 -9.77 14.22
CA PHE A 98 8.16 -9.42 13.09
C PHE A 98 8.25 -10.55 12.07
N GLY A 99 7.17 -11.31 11.90
CA GLY A 99 7.09 -12.43 10.95
C GLY A 99 7.00 -12.01 9.47
N GLY A 100 7.37 -10.77 9.13
CA GLY A 100 7.41 -10.30 7.74
C GLY A 100 8.63 -10.87 7.02
N HIS A 101 8.47 -11.23 5.76
CA HIS A 101 9.59 -11.68 4.92
C HIS A 101 10.60 -10.53 4.68
N VAL A 102 11.86 -10.85 4.39
CA VAL A 102 12.97 -9.88 4.21
C VAL A 102 12.60 -8.71 3.30
N ASN A 103 11.76 -8.94 2.29
CA ASN A 103 11.29 -7.94 1.31
C ASN A 103 10.20 -6.99 1.84
N GLU A 104 9.50 -7.33 2.92
CA GLU A 104 8.54 -6.44 3.59
C GLU A 104 9.23 -5.48 4.58
N LEU A 105 10.46 -5.82 4.97
CA LEU A 105 11.20 -5.07 5.96
C LEU A 105 11.89 -3.85 5.34
N TRP A 106 12.45 -3.93 4.13
CA TRP A 106 13.21 -2.80 3.58
C TRP A 106 13.12 -2.59 2.07
N CYS A 107 13.35 -1.34 1.64
CA CYS A 107 13.61 -0.98 0.25
C CYS A 107 14.62 0.19 0.20
N ASP A 108 15.33 0.35 -0.92
CA ASP A 108 16.29 1.45 -1.08
C ASP A 108 15.60 2.81 -0.89
N GLY A 109 16.03 3.53 0.14
CA GLY A 109 15.45 4.83 0.52
C GLY A 109 14.11 4.75 1.27
N GLY A 110 13.68 3.56 1.69
CA GLY A 110 12.58 3.28 2.61
C GLY A 110 11.20 3.77 2.14
N GLU A 111 10.28 3.90 3.09
CA GLU A 111 8.89 4.37 2.89
C GLU A 111 8.79 5.59 1.95
N ILE A 112 9.65 6.59 2.12
CA ILE A 112 9.60 7.83 1.31
C ILE A 112 9.87 7.53 -0.16
N SER A 113 10.86 6.69 -0.45
CA SER A 113 11.25 6.39 -1.84
C SER A 113 10.20 5.53 -2.52
N PHE A 114 9.65 4.54 -1.80
CA PHE A 114 8.54 3.73 -2.28
C PHE A 114 7.32 4.58 -2.64
N ILE A 115 6.87 5.46 -1.73
CA ILE A 115 5.72 6.33 -2.00
C ILE A 115 6.00 7.32 -3.14
N LYS A 116 7.23 7.82 -3.29
CA LYS A 116 7.58 8.66 -4.44
C LYS A 116 7.46 7.91 -5.77
N ILE A 117 7.83 6.62 -5.81
CA ILE A 117 7.62 5.78 -7.00
C ILE A 117 6.12 5.63 -7.25
N MET A 118 5.30 5.37 -6.22
CA MET A 118 3.85 5.31 -6.35
C MET A 118 3.29 6.58 -6.97
N ILE A 119 3.69 7.74 -6.46
CA ILE A 119 3.22 9.05 -6.95
C ILE A 119 3.59 9.23 -8.42
N LYS A 120 4.83 8.92 -8.81
CA LYS A 120 5.28 9.06 -10.20
C LYS A 120 4.54 8.12 -11.16
N GLU A 121 4.38 6.85 -10.79
CA GLU A 121 3.65 5.90 -11.63
C GLU A 121 2.15 6.23 -11.70
N SER A 122 1.57 6.77 -10.61
CA SER A 122 0.14 7.11 -10.56
C SER A 122 -0.29 8.12 -11.63
N VAL A 123 0.63 8.96 -12.12
CA VAL A 123 0.37 9.91 -13.24
C VAL A 123 -0.09 9.17 -14.50
N LYS A 124 0.54 8.03 -14.81
CA LYS A 124 0.19 7.21 -15.98
C LYS A 124 -1.20 6.58 -15.86
N PHE A 125 -1.68 6.38 -14.63
CA PHE A 125 -2.94 5.75 -14.31
C PHE A 125 -3.96 6.74 -13.74
N SER A 126 -3.76 8.04 -14.01
CA SER A 126 -4.56 9.14 -13.48
C SER A 126 -6.05 9.01 -13.81
N SER A 127 -6.39 8.45 -14.97
CA SER A 127 -7.76 8.16 -15.42
C SER A 127 -8.24 6.74 -15.08
N ASN A 128 -7.37 5.88 -14.51
CA ASN A 128 -7.68 4.49 -14.17
C ASN A 128 -7.92 4.29 -12.67
N CYS A 129 -7.61 5.27 -11.83
CA CYS A 129 -7.86 5.16 -10.40
C CYS A 129 -8.45 6.44 -9.83
N PHE A 130 -9.54 6.32 -9.06
CA PHE A 130 -10.12 7.46 -8.37
C PHE A 130 -9.21 7.93 -7.25
N TRP A 131 -8.87 7.09 -6.27
CA TRP A 131 -7.96 7.45 -5.18
C TRP A 131 -6.72 6.57 -5.10
N PHE A 132 -5.55 7.20 -5.20
CA PHE A 132 -4.32 6.54 -4.78
C PHE A 132 -4.11 6.74 -3.28
N THR A 133 -3.78 5.69 -2.53
CA THR A 133 -3.55 5.82 -1.08
C THR A 133 -2.33 5.03 -0.60
N SER A 134 -1.67 5.53 0.44
CA SER A 134 -0.60 4.83 1.14
C SER A 134 -0.63 5.16 2.63
N LEU A 135 -0.34 4.16 3.46
CA LEU A 135 0.01 4.38 4.86
C LEU A 135 1.36 5.13 4.93
N VAL A 136 1.46 6.01 5.93
CA VAL A 136 2.66 6.76 6.29
C VAL A 136 2.87 6.62 7.80
N SER A 137 3.96 5.98 8.17
CA SER A 137 4.31 5.67 9.55
C SER A 137 4.99 6.83 10.26
N LYS A 138 5.85 7.57 9.57
CA LYS A 138 6.67 8.66 10.15
C LYS A 138 6.11 10.02 9.74
N LYS A 139 5.96 10.95 10.70
CA LYS A 139 5.44 12.31 10.42
C LYS A 139 6.39 13.06 9.48
N GLU A 140 7.68 12.78 9.60
CA GLU A 140 8.78 13.37 8.85
C GLU A 140 8.69 13.03 7.35
N SER A 141 8.09 11.88 7.02
CA SER A 141 7.84 11.45 5.64
C SER A 141 6.82 12.33 4.91
N LEU A 142 5.93 13.04 5.62
CA LEU A 142 4.84 13.79 4.99
C LEU A 142 5.35 14.94 4.12
N ARG A 143 6.32 15.72 4.61
CA ARG A 143 6.86 16.88 3.87
C ARG A 143 7.42 16.51 2.50
N PRO A 144 8.31 15.50 2.36
CA PRO A 144 8.78 15.08 1.04
C PRO A 144 7.69 14.45 0.17
N ILE A 145 6.70 13.75 0.74
CA ILE A 145 5.54 13.20 0.02
C ILE A 145 4.71 14.34 -0.59
N TYR A 146 4.31 15.34 0.21
CA TYR A 146 3.55 16.49 -0.27
C TYR A 146 4.30 17.28 -1.34
N LYS A 147 5.63 17.41 -1.21
CA LYS A 147 6.46 18.05 -2.24
C LYS A 147 6.35 17.30 -3.57
N GLU A 148 6.38 15.98 -3.55
CA GLU A 148 6.26 15.17 -4.77
C GLU A 148 4.84 15.21 -5.36
N LEU A 149 3.80 15.12 -4.53
CA LEU A 149 2.41 15.27 -4.96
C LEU A 149 2.14 16.60 -5.67
N LYS A 150 2.70 17.71 -5.14
CA LYS A 150 2.61 19.03 -5.77
C LYS A 150 3.32 19.07 -7.12
N LYS A 151 4.48 18.43 -7.26
CA LYS A 151 5.22 18.42 -8.54
C LYS A 151 4.46 17.71 -9.66
N VAL A 152 3.71 16.65 -9.33
CA VAL A 152 2.92 15.92 -10.32
C VAL A 152 1.51 16.50 -10.51
N ASN A 153 1.22 17.65 -9.89
CA ASN A 153 -0.04 18.39 -10.05
C ASN A 153 -1.30 17.55 -9.76
N VAL A 154 -1.32 16.83 -8.65
CA VAL A 154 -2.56 16.15 -8.21
C VAL A 154 -3.68 17.16 -8.01
N ALA A 155 -4.91 16.79 -8.41
CA ALA A 155 -6.08 17.65 -8.28
C ALA A 155 -6.46 17.84 -6.80
N GLN A 156 -6.39 16.76 -6.01
CA GLN A 156 -6.65 16.81 -4.57
C GLN A 156 -5.71 15.86 -3.83
N MET A 157 -5.35 16.22 -2.60
CA MET A 157 -4.65 15.37 -1.66
C MET A 157 -5.22 15.54 -0.25
N HIS A 158 -5.33 14.44 0.49
CA HIS A 158 -5.79 14.41 1.87
C HIS A 158 -4.82 13.63 2.75
N THR A 159 -4.82 13.93 4.05
CA THR A 159 -4.13 13.13 5.05
C THR A 159 -5.09 12.81 6.17
N ILE A 160 -5.36 11.53 6.35
CA ILE A 160 -6.26 11.00 7.36
C ILE A 160 -5.39 10.52 8.52
N LEU A 161 -5.63 11.07 9.71
CA LEU A 161 -4.95 10.63 10.92
C LEU A 161 -5.58 9.32 11.42
N MET A 162 -4.75 8.32 11.69
CA MET A 162 -5.16 7.05 12.27
C MET A 162 -4.43 6.84 13.59
N GLY A 163 -5.15 6.97 14.70
CA GLY A 163 -4.62 6.74 16.05
C GLY A 163 -5.31 5.54 16.71
N GLN A 164 -4.53 4.55 17.13
CA GLN A 164 -4.96 3.56 18.12
C GLN A 164 -3.81 3.35 19.13
N GLY A 165 -4.01 3.79 20.36
CA GLY A 165 -2.99 3.76 21.40
C GLY A 165 -1.78 4.66 21.08
N HIS A 166 -0.57 4.18 21.35
CA HIS A 166 0.67 4.97 21.28
C HIS A 166 1.24 5.13 19.86
N LYS A 167 0.64 4.48 18.85
CA LYS A 167 1.10 4.55 17.46
C LYS A 167 0.16 5.43 16.63
N ILE A 168 0.68 6.56 16.17
CA ILE A 168 -0.02 7.46 15.24
C ILE A 168 0.45 7.13 13.83
N SER A 169 -0.44 6.51 13.06
CA SER A 169 -0.26 6.28 11.62
C SER A 169 -1.10 7.27 10.83
N ARG A 170 -0.83 7.40 9.53
CA ARG A 170 -1.54 8.33 8.64
C ARG A 170 -1.80 7.65 7.32
N ILE A 171 -2.93 7.95 6.69
CA ILE A 171 -3.14 7.62 5.28
C ILE A 171 -2.96 8.91 4.50
N VAL A 172 -2.09 8.90 3.50
CA VAL A 172 -2.06 9.93 2.47
C VAL A 172 -2.85 9.43 1.28
N ALA A 173 -3.85 10.20 0.84
CA ALA A 173 -4.67 9.91 -0.31
C ALA A 173 -4.53 11.04 -1.34
N TRP A 174 -4.46 10.70 -2.63
CA TRP A 174 -4.41 11.69 -3.71
C TRP A 174 -5.17 11.22 -4.95
N THR A 175 -5.64 12.18 -5.74
CA THR A 175 -6.36 11.93 -6.99
C THR A 175 -5.95 12.95 -8.04
N PHE A 176 -5.99 12.52 -9.31
CA PHE A 176 -5.84 13.39 -10.46
C PHE A 176 -7.19 13.85 -11.02
N LEU A 177 -8.29 13.22 -10.59
CA LEU A 177 -9.62 13.55 -11.06
C LEU A 177 -10.09 14.87 -10.45
N ASN A 178 -10.45 15.82 -11.31
CA ASN A 178 -11.10 17.05 -10.89
C ASN A 178 -12.55 16.77 -10.41
N ILE A 179 -13.20 17.80 -9.86
CA ILE A 179 -14.54 17.67 -9.27
C ILE A 179 -15.58 17.10 -10.27
N ASN A 180 -15.51 17.50 -11.54
CA ASN A 180 -16.46 17.03 -12.56
C ASN A 180 -16.18 15.57 -12.97
N GLU A 181 -14.92 15.21 -13.13
CA GLU A 181 -14.50 13.82 -13.43
C GLU A 181 -14.85 12.88 -12.27
N GLN A 182 -14.67 13.32 -11.03
CA GLN A 182 -15.11 12.57 -9.86
C GLN A 182 -16.62 12.35 -9.87
N LYS A 183 -17.44 13.38 -10.15
CA LYS A 183 -18.90 13.22 -10.26
C LYS A 183 -19.28 12.21 -11.34
N ALA A 184 -18.67 12.32 -12.52
CA ALA A 184 -18.90 11.41 -13.63
C ALA A 184 -18.52 9.97 -13.27
N TRP A 185 -17.38 9.76 -12.59
CA TRP A 185 -16.95 8.43 -12.12
C TRP A 185 -18.00 7.80 -11.20
N LYS A 186 -18.47 8.54 -10.18
CA LYS A 186 -19.47 8.04 -9.23
C LYS A 186 -20.77 7.65 -9.92
N GLN A 187 -21.26 8.51 -10.82
CA GLN A 187 -22.49 8.26 -11.58
C GLN A 187 -22.37 7.02 -12.48
N ASN A 188 -21.23 6.86 -13.16
CA ASN A 188 -21.05 5.78 -14.12
C ASN A 188 -20.68 4.44 -13.50
N ARG A 189 -20.07 4.44 -12.30
CA ARG A 189 -19.46 3.24 -11.72
C ARG A 189 -20.05 2.83 -10.37
N TRP A 190 -20.42 3.77 -9.50
CA TRP A 190 -20.93 3.44 -8.16
C TRP A 190 -22.45 3.31 -8.14
N ASN A 191 -23.15 4.15 -8.92
CA ASN A 191 -24.61 4.13 -8.97
C ASN A 191 -25.19 3.03 -9.88
N LYS A 192 -24.34 2.17 -10.45
CA LYS A 192 -24.73 1.00 -11.24
C LYS A 192 -24.56 -0.32 -10.48
N ALA A 193 -24.15 -0.27 -9.21
CA ALA A 193 -24.02 -1.42 -8.33
C ALA A 193 -25.25 -1.55 -7.41
#